data_AF-A0A9Y2L2T9-F1
#
_entry.id   AF-A0A9Y2L2T9-F1
#
_cell.length_a   1.000
_cell.length_b   1.000
_cell.length_c   1.000
_cell.angle_alpha   90.00
_cell.angle_beta   90.00
_cell.angle_gamma   90.00
#
_symmetry.space_group_name_H-M   'P 1'
#
loop_
_entity.id
_entity.type
_entity.pdbx_description
1 polymer ?
#
loop_
_entity_poly.entity_id
_entity_poly.type
_entity_poly.pdbx_seq_one_letter_code
_entity_poly.pdbx_strand_id
1 'polypeptide(L)'
;MKEEHQVPIDDEFEEGMHACVRIDVELDVKGDGYKEVLPRAAHVLRALATKVENDLETGHHDVHDSSGRKVGTIYLDHYGEGF
;
A
#
# COMPACT_ATOMS: atom_id res chain seq x y z
N MET A 1 13.39 7.67 21.52
CA MET A 1 13.43 7.36 20.08
C MET A 1 12.92 5.94 19.96
N LYS A 2 11.81 5.72 19.24
CA LYS A 2 11.30 4.36 19.04
C LYS A 2 12.08 3.79 17.86
N GLU A 3 12.73 2.66 18.08
CA GLU A 3 13.47 1.96 17.03
C GLU A 3 12.45 1.43 16.02
N GLU A 4 12.58 1.84 14.77
CA GLU A 4 11.82 1.28 13.65
C GLU A 4 12.42 -0.10 13.38
N HIS A 5 11.72 -1.13 13.84
CA HIS A 5 12.12 -2.52 13.63
C HIS A 5 11.80 -2.88 12.18
N GLN A 6 12.79 -2.75 11.31
CA GLN A 6 12.70 -3.17 9.92
C GLN A 6 12.67 -4.71 9.91
N VAL A 7 11.48 -5.30 9.77
CA VAL A 7 11.32 -6.74 9.63
C VAL A 7 11.81 -7.11 8.23
N PRO A 8 12.88 -7.91 8.10
CA PRO A 8 13.32 -8.40 6.80
C PRO A 8 12.21 -9.22 6.16
N ILE A 9 12.03 -9.09 4.85
CA ILE A 9 11.19 -9.99 4.04
C ILE A 9 11.97 -11.30 3.81
N ASP A 10 12.52 -11.89 4.88
CA ASP A 10 13.05 -13.25 4.88
C ASP A 10 12.06 -14.09 5.69
N ASP A 11 11.50 -15.12 5.05
CA ASP A 11 10.36 -15.95 5.47
C ASP A 11 10.53 -16.72 6.80
N GLU A 12 11.55 -16.43 7.60
CA GLU A 12 11.79 -17.07 8.90
C GLU A 12 11.08 -16.30 10.02
N PHE A 13 9.77 -16.51 10.12
CA PHE A 13 9.01 -16.15 11.31
C PHE A 13 9.34 -17.12 12.44
N GLU A 14 9.39 -16.63 13.68
CA GLU A 14 9.51 -17.51 14.86
C GLU A 14 8.39 -18.56 14.85
N GLU A 15 8.68 -19.79 15.30
CA GLU A 15 7.70 -20.88 15.32
C GLU A 15 6.44 -20.46 16.09
N GLY A 16 5.29 -20.47 15.40
CA GLY A 16 4.01 -20.00 15.95
C GLY A 16 3.65 -18.54 15.61
N MET A 17 4.50 -17.80 14.90
CA MET A 17 4.18 -16.48 14.35
C MET A 17 3.69 -16.57 12.90
N HIS A 18 2.71 -15.74 12.57
CA HIS A 18 2.13 -15.65 11.23
C HIS A 18 2.42 -14.29 10.58
N ALA A 19 2.78 -14.32 9.31
CA ALA A 19 2.94 -13.11 8.49
C ALA A 19 1.61 -12.38 8.32
N CYS A 20 1.58 -11.11 8.70
CA CYS A 20 0.41 -10.24 8.61
C CYS A 20 0.79 -8.91 7.95
N VAL A 21 -0.19 -8.27 7.30
CA VAL A 21 -0.02 -6.93 6.75
C VAL A 21 -1.28 -6.10 6.97
N ARG A 22 -1.10 -4.88 7.48
CA ARG A 22 -2.14 -3.86 7.49
C ARG A 22 -1.89 -2.89 6.34
N ILE A 23 -2.96 -2.51 5.65
CA ILE A 23 -2.90 -1.62 4.49
C ILE A 23 -3.96 -0.52 4.66
N ASP A 24 -3.51 0.73 4.70
CA ASP A 24 -4.38 1.92 4.71
C ASP A 24 -4.19 2.69 3.41
N VAL A 25 -5.27 2.93 2.65
CA VAL A 25 -5.23 3.63 1.36
C VAL A 25 -6.10 4.88 1.42
N GLU A 26 -5.53 6.02 1.04
CA GLU A 26 -6.24 7.29 0.91
C GLU A 26 -6.03 7.87 -0.50
N LEU A 27 -7.12 8.13 -1.23
CA LEU A 27 -7.10 8.66 -2.59
C LEU A 27 -8.04 9.86 -2.74
N ASP A 28 -7.55 10.91 -3.41
CA ASP A 28 -8.29 12.10 -3.83
C ASP A 28 -8.18 12.26 -5.36
N VAL A 29 -9.07 11.56 -6.08
CA VAL A 29 -9.10 11.57 -7.55
C VAL A 29 -10.07 12.63 -8.06
N LYS A 30 -9.58 13.52 -8.92
CA LYS A 30 -10.31 14.69 -9.45
C LYS A 30 -10.53 14.58 -10.95
N GLY A 31 -11.65 15.13 -11.42
CA GLY A 31 -12.04 15.18 -12.84
C GLY A 31 -13.32 15.98 -13.02
N ASP A 32 -13.79 16.10 -14.27
CA ASP A 32 -14.92 16.98 -14.63
C ASP A 32 -16.29 16.33 -14.31
N GLY A 33 -16.31 15.04 -13.96
CA GLY A 33 -17.50 14.36 -13.48
C GLY A 33 -17.28 12.89 -13.10
N TYR A 34 -18.27 12.29 -12.44
CA TYR A 34 -18.16 10.92 -11.92
C TYR A 34 -17.92 9.83 -12.97
N LYS A 35 -18.39 10.04 -14.21
CA LYS A 35 -18.14 9.12 -15.34
C LYS A 35 -16.66 8.98 -15.67
N GLU A 36 -15.85 9.97 -15.33
CA GLU A 36 -14.39 9.97 -15.50
C GLU A 36 -13.68 9.54 -14.21
N VAL A 37 -14.09 10.12 -13.06
CA VAL A 37 -13.41 9.93 -11.78
C VAL A 37 -13.44 8.48 -11.29
N LEU A 38 -14.59 7.80 -11.39
CA LEU A 38 -14.73 6.44 -10.86
C LEU A 38 -13.86 5.41 -11.61
N PRO A 39 -13.84 5.37 -12.96
CA PRO A 39 -12.91 4.52 -13.69
C PRO A 39 -11.44 4.82 -13.39
N ARG A 40 -11.07 6.11 -13.25
CA ARG A 40 -9.71 6.52 -12.91
C ARG A 40 -9.30 6.05 -11.51
N ALA A 41 -10.15 6.21 -10.51
CA ALA A 41 -9.90 5.70 -9.16
C ALA A 41 -9.74 4.17 -9.15
N ALA A 42 -10.61 3.45 -9.87
CA ALA A 42 -10.48 2.00 -10.02
C ALA A 42 -9.18 1.58 -10.71
N HIS A 43 -8.72 2.35 -11.70
CA HIS A 43 -7.44 2.10 -12.36
C HIS A 43 -6.26 2.31 -11.40
N VAL A 44 -6.27 3.39 -10.61
CA VAL A 44 -5.25 3.66 -9.57
C VAL A 44 -5.18 2.50 -8.57
N LEU A 45 -6.32 2.02 -8.07
CA LEU A 45 -6.36 0.90 -7.13
C LEU A 45 -5.78 -0.40 -7.70
N ARG A 46 -6.06 -0.70 -8.98
CA ARG A 46 -5.48 -1.88 -9.65
C ARG A 46 -3.96 -1.75 -9.80
N ALA A 47 -3.48 -0.58 -10.24
CA ALA A 47 -2.04 -0.33 -10.35
C ALA A 47 -1.35 -0.39 -8.98
N LEU A 48 -2.03 0.07 -7.93
CA LEU A 48 -1.55 -0.01 -6.55
C LEU A 48 -1.45 -1.46 -6.07
N ALA A 49 -2.43 -2.31 -6.36
CA ALA A 49 -2.36 -3.74 -6.04
C ALA A 49 -1.14 -4.41 -6.70
N THR A 50 -0.88 -4.14 -7.98
CA THR A 50 0.33 -4.63 -8.66
C THR A 50 1.62 -4.14 -8.00
N LYS A 51 1.66 -2.91 -7.47
CA LYS A 51 2.83 -2.43 -6.72
C LYS A 51 3.01 -3.12 -5.37
N VAL A 52 1.92 -3.36 -4.64
CA VAL A 52 1.95 -4.10 -3.37
C VAL A 52 2.55 -5.49 -3.56
N GLU A 53 2.25 -6.15 -4.68
CA GLU A 53 2.80 -7.48 -4.99
C GLU A 53 4.31 -7.51 -5.26
N ASN A 54 4.91 -6.40 -5.68
CA ASN A 54 6.27 -6.42 -6.26
C ASN A 54 7.27 -5.48 -5.56
N ASP A 55 6.84 -4.30 -5.12
CA ASP A 55 7.75 -3.14 -4.98
C ASP A 55 7.54 -2.30 -3.71
N LEU A 56 6.63 -2.68 -2.79
CA LEU A 56 6.30 -1.84 -1.62
C LEU A 56 6.71 -2.47 -0.30
N GLU A 57 7.63 -1.80 0.40
CA GLU A 57 8.02 -2.10 1.77
C GLU A 57 7.07 -1.46 2.79
N THR A 58 7.23 -1.79 4.09
CA THR A 58 6.57 -1.07 5.19
C THR A 58 6.84 0.43 5.10
N GLY A 59 5.80 1.24 5.28
CA GLY A 59 5.90 2.71 5.29
C GLY A 59 4.86 3.39 4.40
N HIS A 60 5.03 4.71 4.26
CA HIS A 60 4.18 5.56 3.44
C HIS A 60 4.73 5.71 2.03
N HIS A 61 3.87 5.49 1.03
CA HIS A 61 4.23 5.63 -0.38
C HIS A 61 3.22 6.52 -1.11
N ASP A 62 3.75 7.33 -2.02
CA ASP A 62 2.94 8.23 -2.83
C ASP A 62 2.21 7.47 -3.96
N VAL A 63 0.90 7.66 -4.03
CA VAL A 63 0.08 7.08 -5.10
C VAL A 63 -0.08 8.10 -6.21
N HIS A 64 0.26 7.66 -7.43
CA HIS A 64 0.16 8.45 -8.64
C HIS A 64 -0.82 7.80 -9.61
N ASP A 65 -1.52 8.61 -10.40
CA ASP A 65 -2.32 8.12 -11.50
C ASP A 65 -1.51 7.90 -12.78
N SER A 66 -2.19 7.47 -13.85
CA SER A 66 -1.57 7.19 -15.15
C SER A 66 -0.95 8.42 -15.83
N SER A 67 -1.30 9.64 -15.40
CA SER A 67 -0.67 10.87 -15.88
C SER A 67 0.57 11.26 -15.07
N GLY A 68 0.92 10.48 -14.04
CA GLY A 68 2.01 10.78 -13.12
C GLY A 68 1.65 11.85 -12.07
N ARG A 69 0.38 12.23 -11.94
CA ARG A 69 -0.06 13.17 -10.90
C ARG A 69 -0.24 12.41 -9.59
N LYS A 70 0.27 12.96 -8.48
CA LYS A 70 -0.02 12.45 -7.14
C LYS A 70 -1.50 12.60 -6.83
N VAL A 71 -2.13 11.49 -6.45
CA VAL A 71 -3.56 11.39 -6.15
C VAL A 71 -3.83 10.83 -4.76
N GLY A 72 -2.80 10.55 -3.97
CA GLY A 72 -2.99 10.05 -2.60
C GLY A 72 -1.76 9.41 -2.02
N THR A 73 -1.97 8.60 -0.99
CA THR A 73 -0.95 7.86 -0.26
C THR A 73 -1.45 6.47 0.12
N ILE A 74 -0.55 5.50 0.16
CA ILE A 74 -0.74 4.20 0.78
C ILE A 74 0.20 4.10 1.99
N TYR A 75 -0.26 3.45 3.05
CA TYR A 75 0.58 3.01 4.16
C TYR A 75 0.53 1.49 4.27
N LEU A 76 1.70 0.86 4.34
CA LEU A 76 1.85 -0.56 4.59
C LEU A 76 2.54 -0.77 5.95
N ASP A 77 2.02 -1.71 6.72
CA ASP A 77 2.60 -2.15 7.98
C ASP A 77 2.67 -3.68 8.00
N HIS A 78 3.84 -4.22 7.68
CA HIS A 78 4.12 -5.66 7.79
C HIS A 78 4.46 -5.99 9.24
N TYR A 79 3.78 -6.99 9.81
CA TYR A 79 4.00 -7.41 11.19
C TYR A 79 3.79 -8.92 11.33
N GLY A 80 4.31 -9.49 12.42
CA GLY A 80 4.04 -10.87 12.81
C GLY A 80 3.04 -10.92 13.97
N GLU A 81 2.11 -11.86 13.94
CA GLU A 81 1.15 -12.09 15.02
C GLU A 81 1.16 -13.57 15.43
N GLY A 82 1.24 -13.83 16.74
CA GLY A 82 1.10 -15.17 17.29
C GLY A 82 -0.37 -15.53 17.49
N PHE A 83 -0.77 -16.74 17.11
CA PHE A 83 -2.15 -17.25 17.24
C PHE A 83 -2.30 -18.25 18.39
#